data_AF-A0A842MKV2-F1
#
_entry.id   AF-A0A842MKV2-F1
#
_cell.length_a   1.000
_cell.length_b   1.000
_cell.length_c   1.000
_cell.angle_alpha   90.00
_cell.angle_beta   90.00
_cell.angle_gamma   90.00
#
_symmetry.space_group_name_H-M   'P 1'
#
loop_
_entity.id
_entity.type
_entity.pdbx_description
1 polymer ?
#
loop_
_entity_poly.entity_id
_entity_poly.type
_entity_poly.pdbx_seq_one_letter_code
_entity_poly.pdbx_strand_id
1 'polypeptide(L)' 'MTKYCPKCGSSNIDWIIPQDRSKWRCKDCGYIGALIIEDGELAEEIRKRKN' A
#
# COMPACT_ATOMS: atom_id res chain seq x y z
N MET A 1 -0.52 13.25 -5.47
CA MET A 1 -0.06 12.51 -4.28
C MET A 1 -0.14 11.02 -4.60
N THR A 2 0.98 10.31 -4.62
CA THR A 2 1.00 8.85 -4.82
C THR A 2 0.89 8.17 -3.45
N LYS A 3 0.20 7.04 -3.39
CA LYS A 3 -0.02 6.30 -2.15
C LYS A 3 0.62 4.93 -2.24
N TYR A 4 1.23 4.47 -1.17
CA TYR A 4 2.09 3.29 -1.15
C TYR A 4 1.71 2.32 -0.03
N CYS A 5 2.01 1.05 -0.29
CA CYS A 5 1.73 -0.02 0.63
C CYS A 5 2.71 -0.05 1.82
N PRO A 6 2.22 -0.07 3.07
CA PRO A 6 3.09 -0.11 4.25
C PRO A 6 3.84 -1.44 4.40
N LYS A 7 3.41 -2.50 3.67
CA LYS A 7 4.04 -3.82 3.70
C LYS A 7 5.15 -4.00 2.67
N CYS A 8 5.08 -3.33 1.52
CA CYS A 8 5.99 -3.61 0.42
C CYS A 8 6.44 -2.39 -0.40
N GLY A 9 5.95 -1.19 -0.07
CA GLY A 9 6.28 0.05 -0.79
C GLY A 9 5.64 0.17 -2.17
N SER A 10 4.80 -0.78 -2.60
CA SER A 10 4.12 -0.72 -3.90
C SER A 10 3.01 0.34 -3.93
N SER A 11 2.90 1.06 -5.05
CA SER A 11 1.76 1.94 -5.36
C SER A 11 0.61 1.23 -6.09
N ASN A 12 0.73 -0.07 -6.36
CA ASN A 12 -0.28 -0.88 -7.05
C ASN A 12 -1.39 -1.28 -6.06
N ILE A 13 -2.40 -0.42 -5.92
CA ILE A 13 -3.44 -0.52 -4.89
C ILE A 13 -4.86 -0.51 -5.50
N ASP A 14 -5.79 -1.16 -4.81
CA ASP A 14 -7.22 -1.21 -5.14
C ASP A 14 -8.06 -0.62 -3.99
N TRP A 15 -8.85 0.39 -4.27
CA TRP A 15 -9.71 1.07 -3.28
C TRP A 15 -11.12 0.52 -3.21
N ILE A 16 -11.53 -0.28 -4.21
CA ILE A 16 -12.92 -0.73 -4.31
C ILE A 16 -13.04 -2.05 -3.56
N ILE A 17 -13.26 -1.97 -2.25
CA ILE A 17 -13.68 -3.10 -1.42
C ILE A 17 -15.18 -2.91 -1.11
N PRO A 18 -16.10 -3.65 -1.78
CA PRO A 18 -17.53 -3.38 -1.72
C PRO A 18 -18.12 -3.37 -0.30
N GLN A 19 -17.60 -4.22 0.60
CA GLN A 19 -18.08 -4.35 1.97
C GLN A 19 -17.33 -3.48 2.99
N ASP A 20 -16.17 -2.93 2.64
CA ASP A 20 -15.30 -2.22 3.59
C ASP A 20 -14.59 -1.05 2.91
N ARG A 21 -15.33 0.05 2.72
CA ARG A 21 -14.84 1.26 2.04
C ARG A 21 -13.73 2.01 2.81
N SER A 22 -13.46 1.60 4.04
CA SER A 22 -12.39 2.14 4.88
C SER A 22 -11.04 1.45 4.63
N LYS A 23 -11.04 0.34 3.87
CA LYS A 23 -9.83 -0.42 3.55
C LYS A 23 -9.56 -0.45 2.05
N TRP A 24 -8.31 -0.68 1.72
CA TRP A 24 -7.83 -0.86 0.37
C TRP A 24 -6.92 -2.10 0.31
N ARG A 25 -6.72 -2.66 -0.89
CA ARG A 25 -5.91 -3.85 -1.13
C ARG A 25 -4.66 -3.53 -1.94
N CYS A 26 -3.49 -3.99 -1.49
CA CYS A 26 -2.28 -4.02 -2.32
C CYS A 26 -2.36 -5.21 -3.28
N LYS A 27 -2.21 -4.95 -4.58
CA LYS A 27 -2.24 -5.98 -5.62
C LYS A 27 -0.95 -6.81 -5.68
N ASP A 28 0.16 -6.28 -5.17
CA ASP A 28 1.47 -6.95 -5.26
C ASP A 28 1.78 -7.85 -4.06
N CYS A 29 1.34 -7.50 -2.85
CA CYS A 29 1.62 -8.31 -1.65
C CYS A 29 0.36 -8.78 -0.90
N GLY A 30 -0.84 -8.43 -1.39
CA GLY A 30 -2.10 -8.84 -0.79
C GLY A 30 -2.48 -8.16 0.53
N TYR A 31 -1.74 -7.14 0.98
CA TYR A 31 -2.10 -6.36 2.16
C TYR A 31 -3.52 -5.78 2.03
N ILE A 32 -4.34 -5.90 3.06
CA ILE A 32 -5.67 -5.27 3.15
C ILE A 32 -5.74 -4.50 4.46
N GLY A 33 -5.99 -3.19 4.39
CA GLY A 33 -6.06 -2.35 5.58
C GLY A 33 -6.34 -0.89 5.26
N ALA A 34 -6.45 -0.07 6.31
CA ALA A 34 -6.70 1.37 6.19
C ALA A 34 -5.41 2.20 6.17
N LEU A 35 -4.32 1.69 6.74
CA LEU A 35 -3.03 2.38 6.79
C LEU A 35 -2.44 2.50 5.39
N ILE A 36 -1.94 3.68 5.05
CA ILE A 36 -1.28 3.94 3.78
C ILE A 36 -0.12 4.91 3.95
N ILE A 37 0.93 4.74 3.15
CA ILE A 37 2.10 5.61 3.16
C ILE A 37 1.95 6.65 2.04
N GLU A 38 2.13 7.93 2.33
CA GLU A 38 2.13 9.01 1.33
C GLU A 38 3.53 9.55 1.04
N ASP A 39 4.51 9.18 1.87
CA ASP A 39 5.93 9.50 1.70
C ASP A 39 6.60 8.51 0.73
N GLY A 40 7.07 9.04 -0.40
CA GLY A 40 7.74 8.25 -1.44
C GLY A 40 9.12 7.73 -1.02
N GLU A 41 9.87 8.49 -0.21
CA GLU A 41 11.20 8.08 0.27
C GLU A 41 11.05 6.89 1.23
N LEU A 42 10.11 6.99 2.16
CA LEU A 42 9.78 5.87 3.06
C LEU A 42 9.31 4.63 2.29
N ALA A 43 8.49 4.81 1.25
CA ALA A 43 8.04 3.70 0.40
C ALA A 43 9.22 3.00 -0.33
N GLU A 44 10.21 3.76 -0.78
CA GLU A 44 11.44 3.20 -1.36
C GLU A 44 12.26 2.40 -0.35
N GLU A 45 12.42 2.90 0.88
CA GLU A 45 13.10 2.16 1.94
C GLU A 45 12.40 0.83 2.26
N ILE A 46 11.07 0.85 2.40
CA ILE A 46 10.27 -0.36 2.64
C ILE A 46 10.49 -1.38 1.53
N ARG A 47 10.49 -0.93 0.28
CA ARG A 47 10.70 -1.80 -0.89
C ARG A 47 12.11 -2.39 -0.92
N LYS A 48 13.14 -1.62 -0.55
CA LYS A 48 14.53 -2.11 -0.46
C LYS A 48 14.71 -3.15 0.66
N ARG A 49 14.04 -2.98 1.81
CA ARG A 49 14.12 -3.92 2.96
C ARG A 49 13.38 -5.24 2.75
N LYS A 50 12.47 -5.31 1.77
CA LYS A 50 11.71 -6.52 1.46
C LYS A 50 12.52 -7.53 0.61
N ASN A 51 13.54 -7.06 -0.11
CA ASN A 51 14.51 -7.90 -0.83
C ASN A 51 15.60 -8.40 0.12
#